data_AF-A0A317Z2S0-F1
#
_entry.id   AF-A0A317Z2S0-F1
#
_cell.length_a   1.000
_cell.length_b   1.000
_cell.length_c   1.000
_cell.angle_alpha   90.00
_cell.angle_beta   90.00
_cell.angle_gamma   90.00
#
_symmetry.space_group_name_H-M   'P 1'
#
loop_
_entity.id
_entity.type
_entity.pdbx_description
1 polymer ?
#
loop_
_entity_poly.entity_id
_entity_poly.type
_entity_poly.pdbx_seq_one_letter_code
_entity_poly.pdbx_strand_id
1 'polypeptide(L)'
;IITQDKALLITDFRYTDQAQQQATEFEVILQKGDLFSALTEQFKTLNLQNIGFEGHLVAYDSFLKLNQGRHDLISIGQAIETIRQTKDEGEIKAIQKAAQIVDEAYKYILTVVKPGMTEKEVKAHLESKMLHLGA
;
A
#
# COMPACT_ATOMS: atom_id res chain seq x y z
N ILE A 1 9.90 0.69 -8.60
CA ILE A 1 10.16 1.12 -9.99
C ILE A 1 9.84 -0.07 -10.89
N ILE A 2 8.98 0.10 -11.89
CA ILE A 2 8.66 -0.96 -12.85
C ILE A 2 8.98 -0.44 -14.25
N THR A 3 9.74 -1.22 -15.01
CA THR A 3 10.04 -0.99 -16.42
C THR A 3 9.55 -2.18 -17.24
N GLN A 4 9.80 -2.19 -18.55
CA GLN A 4 9.45 -3.35 -19.40
C GLN A 4 10.24 -4.61 -19.00
N ASP A 5 11.47 -4.45 -18.52
CA ASP A 5 12.39 -5.57 -18.29
C ASP A 5 12.69 -5.83 -16.80
N LYS A 6 12.34 -4.89 -15.91
CA LYS A 6 12.71 -4.96 -14.48
C LYS A 6 11.60 -4.48 -13.56
N ALA A 7 11.50 -5.12 -12.40
CA ALA A 7 10.70 -4.68 -11.27
C ALA A 7 11.61 -4.53 -10.05
N LEU A 8 11.70 -3.33 -9.49
CA LEU A 8 12.55 -3.00 -8.35
C LEU A 8 11.69 -2.47 -7.20
N LEU A 9 11.92 -3.00 -5.99
CA LEU A 9 11.30 -2.53 -4.76
C LEU A 9 12.37 -1.89 -3.88
N ILE A 10 12.31 -0.57 -3.72
CA ILE A 10 13.25 0.18 -2.89
C ILE A 10 12.66 0.29 -1.48
N THR A 11 13.40 -0.16 -0.47
CA THR A 11 12.98 -0.09 0.94
C THR A 11 14.17 0.11 1.87
N ASP A 12 13.91 0.55 3.11
CA ASP A 12 14.94 0.63 4.14
C ASP A 12 15.19 -0.72 4.84
N PHE A 13 16.26 -0.78 5.62
CA PHE A 13 16.76 -1.99 6.30
C PHE A 13 15.75 -2.66 7.24
N ARG A 14 14.71 -1.94 7.71
CA ARG A 14 13.69 -2.52 8.61
C ARG A 14 12.79 -3.52 7.88
N TYR A 15 12.69 -3.40 6.56
CA TYR A 15 11.76 -4.18 5.75
C TYR A 15 12.44 -5.00 4.65
N THR A 16 13.78 -5.02 4.55
CA THR A 16 14.48 -5.78 3.49
C THR A 16 14.13 -7.26 3.51
N ASP A 17 14.13 -7.88 4.69
CA ASP A 17 13.86 -9.31 4.84
C ASP A 17 12.40 -9.62 4.47
N GLN A 18 11.46 -8.77 4.93
CA GLN A 18 10.05 -8.90 4.60
C GLN A 18 9.81 -8.70 3.09
N ALA A 19 10.45 -7.72 2.47
CA ALA A 19 10.35 -7.43 1.06
C ALA A 19 10.86 -8.61 0.21
N GLN A 20 11.97 -9.23 0.59
CA GLN A 20 12.50 -10.41 -0.09
C GLN A 20 11.55 -11.61 -0.01
N GLN A 21 10.83 -11.76 1.11
CA GLN A 21 9.88 -12.86 1.29
C GLN A 21 8.54 -12.62 0.57
N GLN A 22 8.05 -11.37 0.53
CA GLN A 22 6.71 -11.05 0.04
C GLN A 22 6.67 -10.57 -1.42
N ALA A 23 7.74 -9.94 -1.90
CA ALA A 23 7.84 -9.39 -3.25
C ALA A 23 8.85 -10.18 -4.08
N THR A 24 8.64 -11.49 -4.21
CA THR A 24 9.59 -12.42 -4.87
C THR A 24 9.84 -12.11 -6.34
N GLU A 25 8.95 -11.36 -6.98
CA GLU A 25 9.07 -10.91 -8.38
C GLU A 25 9.86 -9.59 -8.51
N PHE A 26 10.26 -8.97 -7.40
CA PHE A 26 10.96 -7.70 -7.39
C PHE A 26 12.42 -7.86 -6.95
N GLU A 27 13.32 -7.13 -7.62
CA GLU A 27 14.66 -6.88 -7.10
C GLU A 27 14.57 -5.92 -5.91
N VAL A 28 14.87 -6.42 -4.71
CA VAL A 28 14.83 -5.60 -3.49
C VAL A 28 16.11 -4.78 -3.37
N ILE A 29 15.96 -3.45 -3.43
CA ILE A 29 17.05 -2.48 -3.33
C ILE A 29 17.02 -1.84 -1.95
N LEU A 30 18.11 -2.01 -1.19
CA LEU A 30 18.29 -1.30 0.07
C LEU A 30 18.50 0.20 -0.20
N GLN A 31 17.60 1.02 0.34
CA GLN A 31 17.71 2.47 0.34
C GLN A 31 18.96 2.91 1.09
N LYS A 32 19.86 3.62 0.39
CA LYS A 32 21.01 4.31 0.98
C LYS A 32 20.72 5.81 1.01
N GLY A 33 20.82 6.44 2.19
CA GLY A 33 20.45 7.85 2.36
C GLY A 33 18.94 8.05 2.33
N ASP A 34 18.47 9.13 1.72
CA ASP A 34 17.04 9.39 1.56
C ASP A 34 16.45 8.70 0.33
N LEU A 35 15.12 8.49 0.35
CA LEU A 35 14.38 7.78 -0.70
C LEU A 35 14.49 8.46 -2.07
N PHE A 36 14.50 9.80 -2.13
CA PHE A 36 14.54 10.54 -3.39
C PHE A 36 15.89 10.40 -4.07
N SER A 37 16.97 10.44 -3.30
CA SER A 37 18.32 10.17 -3.80
C SER A 37 18.43 8.75 -4.35
N ALA A 38 17.94 7.74 -3.62
CA ALA A 38 17.93 6.35 -4.07
C ALA A 38 17.12 6.16 -5.36
N LEU A 39 15.92 6.76 -5.45
CA LEU A 39 15.10 6.74 -6.67
C LEU A 39 15.84 7.36 -7.86
N THR A 40 16.42 8.55 -7.67
CA THR A 40 17.13 9.29 -8.73
C THR A 40 18.38 8.53 -9.20
N GLU A 41 19.09 7.84 -8.30
CA GLU A 41 20.20 6.95 -8.65
C GLU A 41 19.72 5.79 -9.54
N GLN A 42 18.59 5.17 -9.20
CA GLN A 42 18.02 4.11 -10.03
C GLN A 42 17.55 4.62 -11.40
N PHE A 43 16.96 5.81 -11.47
CA PHE A 43 16.57 6.43 -12.74
C PHE A 43 17.78 6.63 -13.67
N LYS A 44 18.91 7.08 -13.13
CA LYS A 44 20.17 7.22 -13.87
C LYS A 44 20.74 5.87 -14.29
N THR A 45 20.82 4.91 -13.38
CA THR A 45 21.36 3.57 -13.63
C THR A 45 20.58 2.82 -14.72
N LEU A 46 19.26 3.00 -14.72
CA LEU A 46 18.36 2.39 -15.71
C LEU A 46 18.15 3.27 -16.95
N ASN A 47 18.80 4.44 -17.03
CA ASN A 47 18.66 5.42 -18.12
C ASN A 47 17.20 5.78 -18.44
N LEU A 48 16.38 5.97 -17.40
CA LEU A 48 14.96 6.29 -17.56
C LEU A 48 14.78 7.78 -17.90
N GLN A 49 14.10 8.04 -19.02
CA GLN A 49 13.81 9.41 -19.48
C GLN A 49 12.37 9.81 -19.16
N ASN A 50 11.40 8.92 -19.38
CA ASN A 50 9.98 9.17 -19.10
C ASN A 50 9.53 8.28 -17.94
N ILE A 51 9.13 8.89 -16.83
CA ILE A 51 8.82 8.18 -15.59
C ILE A 51 7.38 8.49 -15.18
N GLY A 52 6.55 7.45 -15.24
CA GLY A 52 5.18 7.50 -14.73
C GLY A 52 5.15 7.55 -13.20
N PHE A 53 4.29 8.42 -12.63
CA PHE A 53 4.04 8.45 -11.19
C PHE A 53 2.55 8.71 -10.88
N GLU A 54 2.06 8.23 -9.74
CA GLU A 54 0.69 8.48 -9.27
C GLU A 54 0.56 9.91 -8.73
N GLY A 55 0.39 10.88 -9.63
CA GLY A 55 0.44 12.30 -9.28
C GLY A 55 -0.64 12.78 -8.31
N HIS A 56 -1.70 11.99 -8.11
CA HIS A 56 -2.72 12.26 -7.11
C HIS A 56 -2.32 11.80 -5.69
N LEU A 57 -1.27 10.98 -5.55
CA LEU A 57 -0.72 10.51 -4.27
C LEU A 57 0.58 11.22 -3.88
N VAL A 58 1.33 11.73 -4.87
CA VAL A 58 2.62 12.39 -4.62
C VAL A 58 2.40 13.86 -4.27
N ALA A 59 2.78 14.24 -3.04
CA ALA A 59 2.75 15.63 -2.60
C ALA A 59 3.67 16.53 -3.45
N TYR A 60 3.29 17.79 -3.61
CA TYR A 60 4.01 18.73 -4.48
C TYR A 60 5.50 18.88 -4.13
N ASP A 61 5.85 18.97 -2.85
CA ASP A 61 7.26 19.05 -2.42
C ASP A 61 8.05 17.78 -2.76
N SER A 62 7.39 16.62 -2.76
CA SER A 62 8.01 15.35 -3.17
C SER A 62 8.22 15.30 -4.68
N PHE A 63 7.24 15.80 -5.45
CA PHE A 63 7.39 16.01 -6.89
C PHE A 63 8.58 16.93 -7.19
N LEU A 64 8.68 18.09 -6.51
CA LEU A 64 9.79 19.03 -6.71
C LEU A 64 11.15 18.42 -6.44
N LYS A 65 11.27 17.51 -5.46
CA LYS A 65 12.52 16.75 -5.19
C LYS A 65 12.83 15.74 -6.30
N LEU A 66 11.82 15.02 -6.78
CA LEU A 66 11.99 14.06 -7.87
C LEU A 66 12.30 14.75 -9.20
N ASN A 67 11.75 15.94 -9.45
CA ASN A 67 11.85 16.65 -10.72
C ASN A 67 13.18 17.42 -10.92
N GLN A 68 14.19 17.18 -10.09
CA GLN A 68 15.49 17.84 -10.18
C GLN A 68 16.45 17.16 -11.18
N GLY A 69 16.06 16.00 -11.73
CA GLY A 69 16.86 15.24 -12.68
C GLY A 69 16.66 15.66 -14.14
N ARG A 70 17.35 14.96 -15.04
CA ARG A 70 17.16 15.07 -16.50
C ARG A 70 16.17 14.00 -16.98
N HIS A 71 15.02 13.93 -16.35
CA HIS A 71 13.94 13.00 -16.66
C HIS A 71 12.61 13.71 -16.57
N ASP A 72 11.66 13.30 -17.39
CA ASP A 72 10.30 13.81 -17.40
C ASP A 72 9.43 12.96 -16.47
N LEU A 73 8.84 13.61 -15.47
CA LEU A 73 7.84 13.01 -14.59
C LEU A 73 6.45 13.22 -15.18
N ILE A 74 5.77 12.12 -15.48
CA ILE A 74 4.46 12.11 -16.12
C ILE A 74 3.45 11.51 -15.16
N SER A 75 2.42 12.27 -14.80
CA SER A 75 1.34 11.73 -13.97
C SER A 75 0.57 10.66 -14.75
N ILE A 76 0.44 9.46 -14.18
CA ILE A 76 -0.33 8.36 -14.78
C ILE A 76 -1.82 8.40 -14.40
N GLY A 77 -2.26 9.46 -13.70
CA GLY A 77 -3.65 9.62 -13.30
C GLY A 77 -4.12 8.49 -12.38
N GLN A 78 -5.13 7.75 -12.83
CA GLN A 78 -5.79 6.66 -12.10
C GLN A 78 -5.58 5.28 -12.77
N ALA A 79 -4.43 5.09 -13.44
CA ALA A 79 -4.16 3.85 -14.17
C ALA A 79 -4.13 2.62 -13.23
N ILE A 80 -3.57 2.76 -12.04
CA ILE A 80 -3.48 1.66 -11.06
C ILE A 80 -4.86 1.32 -10.48
N GLU A 81 -5.69 2.33 -10.21
CA GLU A 81 -7.06 2.16 -9.76
C GLU A 81 -7.90 1.40 -10.78
N THR A 82 -7.67 1.65 -12.07
CA THR A 82 -8.35 0.94 -13.17
C THR A 82 -8.03 -0.55 -13.14
N ILE A 83 -6.77 -0.92 -12.90
CA ILE A 83 -6.35 -2.32 -12.74
C ILE A 83 -7.03 -2.92 -11.50
N ARG A 84 -7.00 -2.21 -10.36
CA ARG A 84 -7.60 -2.64 -9.09
C ARG A 84 -9.13 -2.66 -9.11
N GLN A 85 -9.79 -2.14 -10.15
CA GLN A 85 -11.25 -2.10 -10.21
C GLN A 85 -11.84 -3.50 -10.33
N THR A 86 -11.23 -4.34 -11.17
CA THR A 86 -11.61 -5.75 -11.35
C THR A 86 -10.75 -6.61 -10.43
N LYS A 87 -11.40 -7.33 -9.51
CA LYS A 87 -10.69 -8.13 -8.50
C LYS A 87 -10.39 -9.51 -9.06
N ASP A 88 -9.27 -10.07 -8.65
CA ASP A 88 -9.03 -11.50 -8.84
C ASP A 88 -9.77 -12.34 -7.79
N GLU A 89 -9.75 -13.66 -7.99
CA GLU A 89 -10.42 -14.63 -7.11
C GLU A 89 -9.83 -14.65 -5.68
N GLY A 90 -8.54 -14.35 -5.52
CA GLY A 90 -7.88 -14.26 -4.23
C GLY A 90 -8.36 -13.04 -3.44
N GLU A 91 -8.42 -11.89 -4.11
CA GLU A 91 -8.95 -10.64 -3.56
C GLU A 91 -10.43 -10.77 -3.16
N ILE A 92 -11.26 -11.39 -4.02
CA ILE A 92 -12.68 -11.64 -3.72
C ILE A 92 -12.81 -12.50 -2.46
N LYS A 93 -12.03 -13.58 -2.33
CA LYS A 93 -12.04 -14.45 -1.14
C LYS A 93 -11.62 -13.70 0.12
N ALA A 94 -10.59 -12.85 0.02
CA ALA A 94 -10.14 -12.04 1.15
C ALA A 94 -11.23 -11.04 1.60
N ILE A 95 -11.90 -10.38 0.64
CA ILE A 95 -13.02 -9.47 0.93
C ILE A 95 -14.19 -10.22 1.57
N GLN A 96 -14.56 -11.38 1.05
CA GLN A 96 -15.60 -12.23 1.64
C GLN A 96 -15.26 -12.64 3.07
N LYS A 97 -14.00 -13.01 3.33
CA LYS A 97 -13.54 -13.33 4.68
C LYS A 97 -13.62 -12.13 5.62
N ALA A 98 -13.22 -10.95 5.17
CA ALA A 98 -13.36 -9.72 5.95
C ALA A 98 -14.84 -9.42 6.26
N ALA A 99 -15.74 -9.56 5.28
CA ALA A 99 -17.19 -9.37 5.49
C ALA A 99 -17.75 -10.37 6.53
N GLN A 100 -17.35 -11.64 6.47
CA GLN A 100 -17.73 -12.64 7.48
C GLN A 100 -17.28 -12.26 8.89
N ILE A 101 -16.06 -11.72 9.05
CA ILE A 101 -15.57 -11.25 10.34
C ILE A 101 -16.45 -10.11 10.88
N VAL A 102 -16.84 -9.17 10.00
CA VAL A 102 -17.73 -8.06 10.37
C VAL A 102 -19.12 -8.58 10.75
N ASP A 103 -19.70 -9.52 10.00
CA ASP A 103 -21.01 -10.10 10.30
C ASP A 103 -21.03 -10.79 11.68
N GLU A 104 -19.99 -11.55 12.00
CA GLU A 104 -19.87 -12.23 13.30
C GLU A 104 -19.61 -11.22 14.45
N ALA A 105 -18.80 -10.19 14.22
CA ALA A 105 -18.60 -9.12 15.19
C ALA A 105 -19.90 -8.33 15.44
N TYR A 106 -20.70 -8.11 14.41
CA TYR A 106 -22.00 -7.46 14.51
C TYR A 106 -23.01 -8.32 15.29
N LYS A 107 -23.10 -9.62 15.04
CA LYS A 107 -23.94 -10.52 15.85
C LYS A 107 -23.57 -10.47 17.34
N TYR A 108 -22.26 -10.42 17.63
CA TYR A 108 -21.78 -10.27 19.00
C TYR A 108 -22.18 -8.92 19.61
N ILE A 109 -22.01 -7.80 18.89
CA ILE A 109 -22.26 -6.47 19.46
C ILE A 109 -23.73 -6.28 19.88
N LEU A 110 -24.66 -6.88 19.14
CA LEU A 110 -26.08 -6.89 19.49
C LEU A 110 -26.39 -7.51 20.86
N THR A 111 -25.53 -8.42 21.35
CA THR A 111 -25.66 -9.04 22.69
C THR A 111 -25.02 -8.22 23.82
N VAL A 112 -24.19 -7.24 23.47
CA VAL A 112 -23.40 -6.45 24.43
C VAL A 112 -24.02 -5.08 24.66
N VAL A 113 -24.51 -4.45 23.60
CA VAL A 113 -25.01 -3.06 23.64
C VAL A 113 -26.25 -2.96 24.52
N LYS A 114 -26.24 -1.98 25.42
CA LYS A 114 -27.37 -1.67 26.32
C LYS A 114 -27.43 -0.17 26.64
N PRO A 115 -28.59 0.35 27.05
CA PRO A 115 -28.71 1.74 27.50
C PRO A 115 -27.69 2.08 28.58
N GLY A 116 -27.10 3.27 28.47
CA GLY A 116 -26.06 3.76 29.37
C GLY A 116 -24.62 3.52 28.89
N MET A 117 -24.41 2.72 27.84
CA MET A 117 -23.11 2.63 27.18
C MET A 117 -22.84 3.85 26.30
N THR A 118 -21.60 4.30 26.27
CA THR A 118 -21.08 5.29 25.34
C THR A 118 -20.71 4.63 24.00
N GLU A 119 -20.73 5.41 22.93
CA GLU A 119 -20.30 4.94 21.60
C GLU A 119 -18.86 4.41 21.60
N LYS A 120 -17.98 4.97 22.44
CA LYS A 120 -16.59 4.51 22.59
C LYS A 120 -16.48 3.12 23.21
N GLU A 121 -17.33 2.79 24.18
CA GLU A 121 -17.37 1.45 24.76
C GLU A 121 -17.84 0.43 23.74
N VAL A 122 -18.90 0.76 22.97
CA VAL A 122 -19.39 -0.10 21.88
C VAL A 122 -18.30 -0.32 20.83
N LYS A 123 -17.59 0.74 20.42
CA LYS A 123 -16.45 0.66 19.50
C LYS A 123 -15.36 -0.28 20.03
N ALA A 124 -14.96 -0.15 21.29
CA ALA A 124 -13.92 -0.99 21.89
C ALA A 124 -14.30 -2.48 21.91
N HIS A 125 -15.56 -2.80 22.20
CA HIS A 125 -16.07 -4.17 22.12
C HIS A 125 -16.04 -4.71 20.69
N LEU A 126 -16.44 -3.90 19.71
CA LEU A 126 -16.46 -4.28 18.31
C LEU A 126 -15.04 -4.54 17.77
N GLU A 127 -14.11 -3.60 17.99
CA GLU A 127 -12.70 -3.72 17.55
C GLU A 127 -12.02 -4.93 18.20
N SER A 128 -12.21 -5.11 19.52
CA SER A 128 -11.69 -6.29 20.23
C SER A 128 -12.25 -7.57 19.64
N LYS A 129 -13.56 -7.64 19.39
CA LYS A 129 -14.17 -8.85 18.82
C LYS A 129 -13.65 -9.15 17.41
N MET A 130 -13.54 -8.14 16.55
CA MET A 130 -12.98 -8.29 15.20
C MET A 130 -11.54 -8.82 15.24
N LEU A 131 -10.69 -8.29 16.13
CA LEU A 131 -9.32 -8.77 16.30
C LEU A 131 -9.27 -10.24 16.74
N HIS A 132 -10.11 -10.66 17.69
CA HIS A 132 -10.19 -12.07 18.10
C HIS A 132 -10.69 -13.00 16.98
N LEU A 133 -11.42 -12.48 15.99
CA LEU A 133 -11.89 -13.22 14.83
C LEU A 133 -10.85 -13.28 13.69
N GLY A 134 -9.71 -12.60 13.85
CA GLY A 134 -8.60 -12.59 12.89
C GLY A 134 -8.70 -11.49 11.82
N ALA A 135 -9.29 -10.34 12.17
CA ALA A 135 -9.20 -9.12 11.37
C ALA A 135 -7.76 -8.63 11.23
#